data_AF-A0A1X0U518-F1
#
_entry.id   AF-A0A1X0U518-F1
#
_cell.length_a   1.000
_cell.length_b   1.000
_cell.length_c   1.000
_cell.angle_alpha   90.00
_cell.angle_beta   90.00
_cell.angle_gamma   90.00
#
_symmetry.space_group_name_H-M   'P 1'
#
loop_
_entity.id
_entity.type
_entity.pdbx_description
1 polymer ?
#
loop_
_entity_poly.entity_id
_entity_poly.type
_entity_poly.pdbx_seq_one_letter_code
_entity_poly.pdbx_strand_id
1 'polypeptide(L)'
;MQENSKKHLIRTENKSFFGLSIYEYIGCFGVLESDIKKLDLYNHWCKVSRASTMLCVTHDSGESDNLVYLYDWEKFSRIYINTGN
;
A
#
# COMPACT_ATOMS: atom_id res chain seq x y z
N MET A 1 26.30 5.05 -21.19
CA MET A 1 25.22 4.18 -20.68
C MET A 1 24.61 4.88 -19.48
N GLN A 2 23.37 5.36 -19.58
CA GLN A 2 22.62 5.65 -18.35
C GLN A 2 22.32 4.29 -17.73
N GLU A 3 22.88 4.02 -16.54
CA GLU A 3 22.38 2.91 -15.74
C GLU A 3 20.88 3.17 -15.54
N ASN A 4 20.05 2.32 -16.13
CA ASN A 4 18.64 2.25 -15.75
C ASN A 4 18.65 1.87 -14.27
N SER A 5 18.59 2.85 -13.37
CA SER A 5 18.32 2.61 -11.95
C SER A 5 17.04 1.78 -11.92
N LYS A 6 17.17 0.48 -11.68
CA LYS A 6 16.04 -0.41 -11.52
C LYS A 6 15.20 0.19 -10.40
N LYS A 7 13.95 0.50 -10.72
CA LYS A 7 13.01 1.07 -9.76
C LYS A 7 12.65 -0.07 -8.81
N HIS A 8 13.23 -0.03 -7.62
CA HIS A 8 13.04 -1.07 -6.61
C HIS A 8 11.92 -0.68 -5.66
N LEU A 9 11.12 -1.66 -5.27
CA LEU A 9 10.16 -1.52 -4.19
C LEU A 9 10.91 -1.73 -2.87
N ILE A 10 11.10 -0.68 -2.09
CA ILE A 10 11.91 -0.69 -0.88
C ILE A 10 11.00 -0.78 0.33
N ARG A 11 11.18 -1.81 1.17
CA ARG A 11 10.49 -1.91 2.45
C ARG A 11 11.14 -0.97 3.47
N THR A 12 10.34 -0.14 4.12
CA THR A 12 10.79 0.76 5.20
C THR A 12 10.69 0.08 6.57
N GLU A 13 11.31 0.69 7.58
CA GLU A 13 11.19 0.25 8.98
C GLU A 13 9.83 0.63 9.61
N ASN A 14 9.12 1.59 9.02
CA ASN A 14 7.85 2.09 9.52
C ASN A 14 6.69 1.13 9.22
N LYS A 15 5.67 1.20 10.09
CA LYS A 15 4.44 0.42 10.00
C LYS A 15 3.21 1.31 9.96
N SER A 16 2.20 0.89 9.20
CA SER A 16 0.89 1.56 9.22
C SER A 16 0.11 1.25 10.51
N PHE A 17 -1.04 1.90 10.71
CA PHE A 17 -1.92 1.68 11.87
C PHE A 17 -2.32 0.22 12.10
N PHE A 18 -2.42 -0.59 11.03
CA PHE A 18 -2.73 -2.03 11.11
C PHE A 18 -1.47 -2.92 11.04
N GLY A 19 -0.28 -2.39 11.31
CA GLY A 19 0.97 -3.16 11.36
C GLY A 19 1.53 -3.59 9.99
N LEU A 20 0.89 -3.19 8.89
CA LEU A 20 1.39 -3.46 7.53
C LEU A 20 2.71 -2.73 7.30
N SER A 21 3.62 -3.38 6.57
CA SER A 21 4.89 -2.76 6.18
C SER A 21 4.61 -1.60 5.22
N ILE A 22 5.31 -0.49 5.40
CA ILE A 22 5.28 0.63 4.45
C ILE A 22 6.42 0.43 3.44
N TYR A 23 6.10 0.60 2.17
CA TYR A 23 7.03 0.50 1.05
C TYR A 23 7.18 1.85 0.36
N GLU A 24 8.36 2.08 -0.19
CA GLU A 24 8.70 3.22 -1.05
C GLU A 24 8.96 2.72 -2.48
N TYR A 25 8.40 3.42 -3.46
CA TYR A 25 8.62 3.18 -4.87
C TYR A 25 8.59 4.49 -5.64
N ILE A 26 9.75 4.91 -6.17
CA ILE A 26 9.90 6.15 -6.94
C ILE A 26 9.40 7.39 -6.16
N GLY A 27 9.74 7.47 -4.87
CA GLY A 27 9.31 8.55 -3.98
C GLY A 27 7.86 8.46 -3.51
N CYS A 28 7.09 7.46 -3.95
CA CYS A 28 5.75 7.19 -3.45
C CYS A 28 5.80 6.20 -2.28
N PHE A 29 5.12 6.55 -1.18
CA PHE A 29 4.99 5.68 -0.01
C PHE A 29 3.60 5.05 0.05
N GLY A 30 3.55 3.77 0.41
CA GLY A 30 2.29 3.06 0.49
C GLY A 30 2.38 1.70 1.17
N VAL A 31 1.24 1.03 1.23
CA VAL A 31 1.15 -0.37 1.65
C VAL A 31 0.71 -1.20 0.45
N LEU A 32 1.12 -2.46 0.41
CA LEU A 32 0.74 -3.35 -0.69
C LEU A 32 -0.68 -3.86 -0.53
N GLU A 33 -1.45 -3.89 -1.62
CA GLU A 33 -2.81 -4.44 -1.63
C GLU A 33 -2.81 -5.93 -1.22
N SER A 34 -1.80 -6.71 -1.63
CA SER A 34 -1.65 -8.10 -1.18
C SER A 34 -1.48 -8.24 0.35
N ASP A 35 -0.86 -7.25 1.00
CA ASP A 35 -0.75 -7.21 2.45
C ASP A 35 -2.07 -6.77 3.11
N ILE A 36 -2.80 -5.82 2.50
CA ILE A 36 -4.15 -5.44 2.96
C ILE A 36 -5.12 -6.63 2.86
N LYS A 37 -5.04 -7.44 1.80
CA LYS A 37 -5.87 -8.65 1.58
C LYS A 37 -5.83 -9.67 2.71
N LYS A 38 -4.77 -9.64 3.53
CA LYS A 38 -4.59 -10.53 4.68
C LYS A 38 -5.33 -10.05 5.93
N LEU A 39 -5.88 -8.83 5.92
CA LEU A 39 -6.62 -8.25 7.04
C LEU A 39 -8.11 -8.61 6.94
N ASP A 40 -8.75 -8.87 8.09
CA ASP A 40 -10.19 -9.18 8.16
C ASP A 40 -11.08 -8.04 7.63
N LEU A 41 -10.57 -6.80 7.65
CA LEU A 41 -11.27 -5.62 7.16
C LEU A 41 -11.13 -5.39 5.64
N TYR A 42 -10.42 -6.25 4.91
CA TYR A 42 -10.15 -6.07 3.48
C TYR A 42 -11.43 -5.85 2.66
N ASN A 43 -12.46 -6.66 2.90
CA ASN A 43 -13.74 -6.54 2.18
C ASN A 43 -14.42 -5.19 2.43
N HIS A 44 -14.32 -4.68 3.65
CA HIS A 44 -14.86 -3.38 4.02
C HIS A 44 -14.08 -2.26 3.33
N TRP A 45 -12.75 -2.28 3.44
CA TRP A 45 -11.86 -1.35 2.76
C TRP A 45 -12.16 -1.32 1.26
N CYS A 46 -12.19 -2.48 0.59
CA CYS A 46 -12.45 -2.60 -0.84
C CYS A 46 -13.80 -2.00 -1.26
N LYS A 47 -14.83 -2.08 -0.41
CA LYS A 47 -16.14 -1.47 -0.67
C LYS A 47 -16.07 0.05 -0.61
N VAL A 48 -15.37 0.63 0.36
CA VAL A 48 -15.32 2.09 0.59
C VAL A 48 -14.21 2.79 -0.21
N SER A 49 -13.18 2.06 -0.64
CA SER A 49 -12.07 2.56 -1.46
C SER A 49 -12.32 2.46 -2.97
N ARG A 50 -13.53 2.08 -3.40
CA ARG A 50 -13.92 2.08 -4.81
C ARG A 50 -13.66 3.46 -5.43
N ALA A 51 -12.75 3.51 -6.40
CA ALA A 51 -12.19 4.68 -7.10
C ALA A 51 -10.87 5.28 -6.53
N SER A 52 -10.25 4.70 -5.50
CA SER A 52 -8.89 5.08 -5.10
C SER A 52 -7.90 4.79 -6.21
N THR A 53 -7.05 5.77 -6.54
CA THR A 53 -5.91 5.57 -7.45
C THR A 53 -4.84 4.77 -6.72
N MET A 54 -4.39 3.67 -7.32
CA MET A 54 -3.29 2.86 -6.83
C MET A 54 -2.17 2.88 -7.86
N LEU A 55 -0.94 2.64 -7.42
CA LEU A 55 0.22 2.56 -8.31
C LEU A 55 0.59 1.10 -8.53
N CYS A 56 0.54 0.63 -9.78
CA CYS A 56 1.06 -0.70 -10.12
C CYS A 56 2.57 -0.74 -9.88
N VAL A 57 3.03 -1.71 -9.10
CA VAL A 57 4.43 -1.94 -8.77
C VAL A 57 4.83 -3.35 -9.17
N THR A 58 6.11 -3.56 -9.40
CA THR A 58 6.68 -4.88 -9.71
C THR A 58 7.75 -5.20 -8.67
N HIS A 59 7.60 -6.34 -8.01
CA HIS A 59 8.58 -6.87 -7.09
C HIS A 59 9.86 -7.29 -7.82
N ASP A 60 10.97 -7.40 -7.10
CA ASP A 60 12.22 -7.94 -7.66
C ASP A 60 12.07 -9.38 -8.20
N SER A 61 11.07 -10.12 -7.71
CA SER A 61 10.67 -11.45 -8.22
C SER A 61 10.03 -11.42 -9.62
N GLY A 62 9.62 -10.24 -10.10
CA GLY A 62 8.86 -10.06 -11.34
C GLY A 62 7.34 -10.11 -11.15
N GLU A 63 6.85 -10.40 -9.94
CA GLU A 63 5.42 -10.37 -9.63
C GLU A 63 4.92 -8.92 -9.51
N SER A 64 3.72 -8.66 -10.02
CA SER A 64 3.07 -7.35 -9.94
C SER A 64 2.13 -7.26 -8.75
N ASP A 65 2.09 -6.11 -8.10
CA ASP A 65 1.13 -5.78 -7.05
C ASP A 65 0.68 -4.31 -7.17
N ASN A 66 -0.24 -3.88 -6.32
CA ASN A 66 -0.70 -2.51 -6.25
C ASN A 66 -0.23 -1.86 -4.94
N LEU A 67 0.46 -0.73 -5.07
CA LEU A 67 0.79 0.14 -3.96
C LEU A 67 -0.40 1.07 -3.70
N VAL A 68 -1.05 0.88 -2.55
CA VAL A 68 -2.06 1.79 -2.02
C VAL A 68 -1.33 2.92 -1.31
N TYR A 69 -1.56 4.16 -1.75
CA TYR A 69 -0.90 5.32 -1.17
C TYR A 69 -1.10 5.39 0.34
N LEU A 70 -0.01 5.66 1.06
CA LEU A 70 0.00 5.66 2.52
C LEU A 70 -1.01 6.66 3.07
N TYR A 71 -1.11 7.84 2.45
CA TYR A 71 -2.07 8.87 2.83
C TYR A 71 -3.52 8.36 2.81
N ASP A 72 -3.94 7.69 1.74
CA ASP A 72 -5.30 7.17 1.59
C ASP A 72 -5.55 6.02 2.57
N TRP A 73 -4.58 5.12 2.70
CA TRP A 73 -4.64 4.00 3.65
C TRP A 73 -4.79 4.50 5.09
N GLU A 74 -3.98 5.47 5.50
CA GLU A 74 -4.03 6.02 6.84
C GLU A 74 -5.29 6.83 7.10
N LYS A 75 -5.79 7.56 6.10
CA LYS A 75 -7.07 8.28 6.20
C LYS A 75 -8.21 7.30 6.46
N PHE A 76 -8.28 6.22 5.68
CA PHE A 76 -9.22 5.13 5.93
C PHE A 76 -9.03 4.53 7.33
N SER A 77 -7.79 4.20 7.69
CA SER A 77 -7.46 3.57 8.97
C SER A 77 -7.94 4.39 10.17
N ARG A 78 -7.69 5.71 10.15
CA ARG A 78 -8.14 6.62 11.21
C ARG A 78 -9.65 6.68 11.31
N ILE A 79 -10.37 6.72 10.18
CA ILE A 79 -11.83 6.69 10.19
C ILE A 79 -12.30 5.37 10.80
N TYR A 80 -11.87 4.24 10.25
CA TYR A 80 -12.28 2.91 10.70
C TYR A 80 -12.00 2.65 12.18
N ILE A 81 -10.83 3.06 12.70
CA ILE A 81 -10.50 2.92 14.13
C ILE A 81 -11.48 3.71 15.01
N ASN A 82 -11.89 4.89 14.57
CA ASN A 82 -12.75 5.77 15.36
C ASN A 82 -14.24 5.44 15.24
N THR A 83 -14.68 4.84 14.13
CA THR A 83 -16.11 4.64 13.81
C THR A 83 -16.51 3.16 13.70
N GLY A 84 -15.55 2.26 13.54
CA GLY A 84 -15.79 0.87 13.09
C GLY A 84 -16.29 0.75 11.65
N ASN A 85 -16.32 1.87 10.90
CA ASN A 85 -16.92 1.98 9.56
C ASN A 85 -16.24 3.04 8.70
#